data_AF-A0A1E8BM61-F1
#
_entry.id   AF-A0A1E8BM61-F1
#
_cell.length_a   1.000
_cell.length_b   1.000
_cell.length_c   1.000
_cell.angle_alpha   90.00
_cell.angle_beta   90.00
_cell.angle_gamma   90.00
#
_symmetry.space_group_name_H-M   'P 1'
#
loop_
_entity.id
_entity.type
_entity.pdbx_description
1 polymer ?
#
loop_
_entity_poly.entity_id
_entity_poly.type
_entity_poly.pdbx_seq_one_letter_code
_entity_poly.pdbx_strand_id
1 'polypeptide(L)'
;MKLLEGTKNGLERIITPLTNYLGNSKVVNAITSGMMMTIPVTIGVTLFAILGNLPFEGWKEFLIQIGLYTHMQDMISATLSLLAVYMVVIIA
;
A
#
# COMPACT_ATOMS: atom_id res chain seq x y z
N MET A 1 19.45 16.04 27.55
CA MET A 1 17.99 15.93 27.71
C MET A 1 17.26 17.24 27.39
N LYS A 2 17.66 18.41 27.92
CA LYS A 2 17.02 19.72 27.61
C LYS A 2 17.01 20.15 26.13
N LEU A 3 18.03 19.79 25.35
CA LEU A 3 18.08 20.11 23.91
C LEU A 3 17.03 19.33 23.09
N LEU A 4 16.69 18.11 23.52
CA LEU A 4 15.64 17.29 22.88
C LEU A 4 14.24 17.79 23.23
N GLU A 5 14.07 18.34 24.43
CA GLU A 5 12.80 18.98 24.84
C GLU A 5 12.58 20.30 24.09
N GLY A 6 13.63 21.09 23.90
CA GLY A 6 13.57 22.32 23.10
C GLY A 6 13.21 22.06 21.63
N THR A 7 13.78 21.01 21.01
CA THR A 7 13.44 20.63 19.63
C THR A 7 12.04 20.00 19.54
N LYS A 8 11.62 19.20 20.53
CA LYS A 8 10.23 18.71 20.63
C LYS A 8 9.23 19.85 20.66
N ASN A 9 9.44 20.84 21.52
CA ASN A 9 8.51 21.96 21.68
C ASN A 9 8.45 22.85 20.42
N GLY A 10 9.57 23.05 19.73
CA GLY A 10 9.60 23.76 18.45
C GLY A 10 8.91 22.99 17.32
N LEU A 11 9.13 21.68 17.26
CA LEU A 11 8.54 20.79 16.26
C LEU A 11 7.03 20.62 16.48
N GLU A 12 6.59 20.40 17.71
CA GLU A 12 5.17 20.31 18.07
C GLU A 12 4.41 21.57 17.68
N ARG A 13 5.03 22.75 17.82
CA ARG A 13 4.39 24.02 17.45
C ARG A 13 4.13 24.17 15.95
N ILE A 14 4.89 23.46 15.10
CA ILE A 14 4.74 23.46 13.63
C ILE A 14 3.89 22.26 13.17
N ILE A 15 4.11 21.08 13.76
CA ILE A 15 3.38 19.85 13.41
C ILE A 15 1.92 19.94 13.84
N THR A 16 1.62 20.46 15.04
CA THR A 16 0.25 20.54 15.55
C THR A 16 -0.70 21.29 14.61
N PRO A 17 -0.41 22.52 14.16
CA PRO A 17 -1.28 23.20 13.20
C PRO A 17 -1.34 22.46 11.86
N LEU A 18 -0.22 21.94 11.35
CA LEU A 18 -0.19 21.19 10.08
C LEU A 18 -1.10 19.95 10.13
N THR A 19 -0.99 19.14 11.19
CA THR A 19 -1.83 17.96 11.39
C THR A 19 -3.30 18.35 11.54
N ASN A 20 -3.60 19.47 12.18
CA ASN A 20 -4.98 19.98 12.25
C ASN A 20 -5.49 20.40 10.87
N TYR A 21 -4.70 21.07 10.03
CA TYR A 21 -5.12 21.44 8.67
C TYR A 21 -5.34 20.23 7.77
N LEU A 22 -4.43 19.25 7.84
CA LEU A 22 -4.52 18.02 7.05
C LEU A 22 -5.66 17.11 7.54
N GLY A 23 -5.77 16.91 8.85
CA GLY A 23 -6.77 16.04 9.47
C GLY A 23 -8.20 16.60 9.44
N ASN A 24 -8.38 17.92 9.29
CA ASN A 24 -9.70 18.51 9.09
C ASN A 24 -10.10 18.62 7.60
N SER A 25 -9.19 18.34 6.67
CA SER A 25 -9.49 18.40 5.23
C SER A 25 -10.22 17.14 4.78
N LYS A 26 -11.45 17.30 4.28
CA LYS A 26 -12.25 16.19 3.72
C LYS A 26 -11.51 15.46 2.59
N VAL A 27 -10.73 16.18 1.79
CA VAL A 27 -9.97 15.62 0.66
C VAL A 27 -8.82 14.74 1.16
N VAL A 28 -8.04 15.22 2.12
CA VAL A 28 -6.91 14.46 2.67
C VAL A 28 -7.40 13.22 3.43
N ASN A 29 -8.49 13.36 4.18
CA ASN A 29 -9.14 12.23 4.84
C ASN A 29 -9.69 11.21 3.83
N ALA A 30 -10.33 11.65 2.74
CA ALA A 30 -10.82 10.75 1.70
C ALA A 30 -9.68 9.97 1.03
N ILE A 31 -8.55 10.63 0.72
CA ILE A 31 -7.35 9.96 0.19
C ILE A 31 -6.80 8.95 1.20
N THR A 32 -6.70 9.33 2.47
CA THR A 32 -6.19 8.45 3.54
C THR A 32 -7.09 7.23 3.72
N SER A 33 -8.41 7.42 3.75
CA SER A 33 -9.39 6.33 3.78
C SER A 33 -9.30 5.46 2.53
N GLY A 34 -9.13 6.06 1.35
CA GLY A 34 -8.94 5.35 0.09
C GLY A 34 -7.71 4.45 0.12
N MET A 35 -6.58 4.96 0.61
CA MET A 35 -5.36 4.17 0.80
C MET A 35 -5.56 3.04 1.82
N MET A 36 -6.31 3.27 2.91
CA MET A 36 -6.58 2.19 3.88
C MET A 36 -7.44 1.08 3.27
N MET A 37 -8.36 1.41 2.37
CA MET A 37 -9.19 0.43 1.66
C MET A 37 -8.41 -0.38 0.61
N THR A 38 -7.23 0.06 0.17
CA THR A 38 -6.37 -0.75 -0.74
C THR A 38 -5.50 -1.76 0.00
N ILE A 39 -5.42 -1.71 1.33
CA ILE A 39 -4.65 -2.67 2.13
C ILE A 39 -5.17 -4.10 1.95
N PRO A 40 -6.47 -4.40 2.07
CA PRO A 40 -6.99 -5.76 1.84
C PRO A 40 -6.69 -6.29 0.44
N VAL A 41 -6.76 -5.42 -0.57
CA VAL A 41 -6.45 -5.75 -1.97
C VAL A 41 -4.97 -6.13 -2.12
N THR A 42 -4.09 -5.33 -1.53
CA THR A 42 -2.64 -5.57 -1.51
C THR A 42 -2.29 -6.86 -0.78
N ILE A 43 -2.89 -7.10 0.39
CA ILE A 43 -2.72 -8.34 1.17
C ILE A 43 -3.17 -9.55 0.33
N GLY A 44 -4.31 -9.45 -0.35
CA GLY A 44 -4.83 -10.50 -1.22
C GLY A 44 -3.86 -10.86 -2.34
N VAL A 45 -3.33 -9.88 -3.06
CA VAL A 45 -2.37 -10.13 -4.14
C VAL A 45 -1.00 -10.61 -3.64
N THR A 46 -0.60 -10.19 -2.44
CA THR A 46 0.67 -10.58 -1.84
C THR A 46 0.76 -12.10 -1.66
N LEU A 47 -0.35 -12.79 -1.38
CA LEU A 47 -0.38 -14.26 -1.31
C LEU A 47 0.06 -14.90 -2.63
N PHE A 48 -0.47 -14.41 -3.76
CA PHE A 48 -0.09 -14.89 -5.09
C PHE A 48 1.33 -14.48 -5.46
N ALA A 49 1.77 -13.29 -5.03
CA ALA A 49 3.13 -12.82 -5.26
C ALA A 49 4.17 -13.70 -4.53
N ILE A 50 3.89 -14.08 -3.28
CA ILE A 50 4.74 -14.98 -2.50
C ILE A 50 4.75 -16.34 -3.16
N LEU A 51 3.59 -16.94 -3.44
CA LEU A 51 3.49 -18.27 -4.05
C LEU A 51 4.13 -18.32 -5.44
N GLY A 52 3.94 -17.30 -6.27
CA GLY A 52 4.50 -17.25 -7.62
C GLY A 52 6.01 -16.98 -7.65
N ASN A 53 6.56 -16.28 -6.65
CA ASN A 53 7.97 -15.87 -6.61
C ASN A 53 8.77 -16.53 -5.47
N LEU A 54 8.35 -17.71 -5.00
CA LEU A 54 9.15 -18.48 -4.04
C LEU A 54 10.55 -18.77 -4.63
N PRO A 55 11.64 -18.60 -3.88
CA PRO A 55 13.01 -18.79 -4.35
C PRO A 55 13.40 -20.28 -4.40
N PHE A 56 12.52 -21.15 -4.91
CA PHE A 56 12.75 -22.57 -5.07
C PHE A 56 12.55 -22.98 -6.54
N GLU A 57 13.62 -23.49 -7.16
CA GLU A 57 13.69 -23.72 -8.61
C GLU A 57 12.68 -24.77 -9.09
N GLY A 58 12.58 -25.92 -8.41
CA GLY A 58 11.64 -26.99 -8.78
C GLY A 58 10.16 -26.59 -8.64
N TRP A 59 9.85 -25.65 -7.76
CA TRP A 59 8.49 -25.10 -7.63
C TRP A 59 8.16 -24.17 -8.78
N LYS A 60 9.10 -23.30 -9.16
CA LYS A 60 8.94 -22.41 -10.30
C LYS A 60 8.75 -23.20 -11.60
N GLU A 61 9.54 -24.24 -11.82
CA GLU A 61 9.39 -25.13 -12.98
C GLU A 61 8.03 -25.84 -13.00
N PHE A 62 7.60 -26.38 -11.86
CA PHE A 62 6.26 -26.98 -11.72
C PHE A 62 5.16 -25.98 -12.10
N LEU A 63 5.20 -24.77 -11.55
CA LEU A 63 4.22 -23.71 -11.83
C LEU A 63 4.21 -23.28 -13.30
N ILE A 64 5.36 -23.29 -13.96
CA ILE A 64 5.47 -22.99 -15.40
C ILE A 64 4.87 -24.13 -16.22
N GLN A 65 5.15 -25.39 -15.87
CA GLN A 65 4.63 -26.57 -16.58
C GLN A 65 3.10 -26.66 -16.55
N ILE A 66 2.48 -26.30 -15.42
CA ILE A 66 1.02 -26.28 -15.29
C ILE A 66 0.39 -24.96 -15.80
N GLY A 67 1.19 -24.00 -16.27
CA GLY A 67 0.71 -22.70 -16.76
C GLY A 67 0.20 -21.73 -15.68
N LEU A 68 0.28 -22.10 -14.39
CA LEU A 68 -0.24 -21.29 -13.29
C LEU A 68 0.65 -20.07 -13.03
N TYR A 69 1.94 -20.14 -13.36
CA TYR A 69 2.88 -19.03 -13.18
C TYR A 69 2.44 -17.76 -13.92
N THR A 70 2.03 -17.88 -15.18
CA THR A 70 1.58 -16.74 -16.00
C THR A 70 0.30 -16.14 -15.43
N HIS A 71 -0.67 -16.97 -15.05
CA HIS A 71 -1.92 -16.49 -14.46
C HIS A 71 -1.72 -15.75 -13.13
N MET A 72 -0.82 -16.23 -12.27
CA MET A 72 -0.48 -15.53 -11.03
C MET A 72 0.18 -14.18 -11.31
N GLN A 73 1.11 -14.12 -12.27
CA GLN A 73 1.76 -12.86 -12.63
C GLN A 73 0.81 -11.85 -13.28
N ASP A 74 -0.09 -12.30 -14.14
CA ASP A 74 -1.13 -11.45 -14.73
C ASP A 74 -2.02 -10.85 -13.63
N MET A 75 -2.39 -11.66 -12.63
CA MET A 75 -3.22 -11.20 -11.52
C MET A 75 -2.51 -10.18 -10.62
N ILE A 76 -1.22 -10.40 -10.34
CA ILE A 76 -0.37 -9.45 -9.58
C ILE A 76 -0.24 -8.14 -10.36
N SER A 77 0.09 -8.22 -11.65
CA SER A 77 0.25 -7.06 -12.52
C SER A 77 -1.06 -6.26 -12.66
N ALA A 78 -2.18 -6.94 -12.89
CA ALA A 78 -3.50 -6.30 -12.99
C ALA A 78 -3.85 -5.55 -11.70
N THR A 79 -3.65 -6.16 -10.54
CA THR A 79 -4.00 -5.55 -9.26
C THR A 79 -3.12 -4.34 -8.96
N LEU A 80 -1.81 -4.44 -9.17
CA LEU A 80 -0.87 -3.36 -8.85
C LEU A 80 -0.98 -2.19 -9.84
N SER A 81 -1.18 -2.47 -11.13
CA SER A 81 -1.35 -1.41 -12.15
C SER A 81 -2.66 -0.65 -11.98
N LEU A 82 -3.71 -1.29 -11.46
CA LEU A 82 -5.02 -0.68 -11.24
C LEU A 82 -5.19 -0.04 -9.86
N LEU A 83 -4.17 -0.05 -8.97
CA LEU A 83 -4.25 0.57 -7.64
C LEU A 83 -4.70 2.04 -7.69
N ALA A 84 -4.20 2.81 -8.65
CA ALA A 84 -4.60 4.20 -8.84
C ALA A 84 -6.09 4.33 -9.23
N VAL A 85 -6.58 3.42 -10.08
CA VAL A 85 -7.99 3.38 -10.49
C VAL A 85 -8.88 3.02 -9.31
N TYR A 86 -8.46 2.04 -8.49
CA TYR A 86 -9.18 1.68 -7.26
C TYR A 86 -9.26 2.86 -6.29
N MET A 87 -8.16 3.62 -6.12
CA MET A 87 -8.19 4.82 -5.29
C MET A 87 -9.15 5.88 -5.81
N VAL A 88 -9.19 6.14 -7.12
CA VAL A 88 -10.12 7.12 -7.71
C VAL A 88 -11.57 6.72 -7.46
N VAL A 89 -11.92 5.44 -7.65
CA VAL A 89 -13.29 4.93 -7.42
C VAL A 89 -13.69 5.00 -5.94
N ILE A 90 -12.74 4.85 -5.01
CA ILE A 90 -13.02 4.90 -3.57
C ILE A 90 -13.14 6.34 -3.07
N ILE A 91 -12.41 7.29 -3.67
CA ILE A 91 -12.40 8.71 -3.27
C ILE A 91 -13.58 9.49 -3.90
N ALA A 92 -14.01 9.09 -5.11
CA ALA A 92 -15.13 9.69 -5.84
C ALA A 92 -16.49 9.40 -5.17
#